data_AF-A0A815VSU6-F1
#
_entry.id   AF-A0A815VSU6-F1
#
_cell.length_a   1.000
_cell.length_b   1.000
_cell.length_c   1.000
_cell.angle_alpha   90.00
_cell.angle_beta   90.00
_cell.angle_gamma   90.00
#
_symmetry.space_group_name_H-M   'P 1'
#
loop_
_entity.id
_entity.type
_entity.pdbx_description
1 polymer ?
#
loop_
_entity_poly.entity_id
_entity_poly.type
_entity_poly.pdbx_seq_one_letter_code
_entity_poly.pdbx_strand_id
1 'polypeptide(L)'
;MLLLTFLLIQSYIIWISSVDGNIPFPKDMNIHVLFPPIIQTHESIPLGHLRPLGWQRRADGPILEDSLNIEPARFYHLFVQGNRSVVIRGIVSALDVLWTDSYLSKRYGHLNVTVAKRKQRLIDTLIMMPFKTFLEQYRQDDLYMNTIIPDEMKTEASLPSLITCGIFSKRLLEPILWISAGDTASLLYAHAQNTLHCVLDGRKDFIIYDTSNKYPHELNLIKQSNGDLFSRIDVDL
;
A
#
# COMPACT_ATOMS: atom_id res chain seq x y z
N MET A 1 -58.53 44.37 -41.28
CA MET A 1 -57.14 44.86 -41.26
C MET A 1 -56.48 44.27 -40.02
N LEU A 2 -55.69 43.21 -40.21
CA LEU A 2 -55.03 42.47 -39.13
C LEU A 2 -53.95 43.33 -38.46
N LEU A 3 -53.94 43.37 -37.13
CA LEU A 3 -52.73 43.71 -36.36
C LEU A 3 -52.43 42.53 -35.42
N LEU A 4 -51.30 41.88 -35.67
CA LEU A 4 -50.65 40.90 -34.80
C LEU A 4 -49.93 41.66 -33.67
N THR A 5 -50.17 41.27 -32.41
CA THR A 5 -49.31 41.63 -31.28
C THR A 5 -48.70 40.35 -30.70
N PHE A 6 -47.39 40.18 -30.86
CA PHE A 6 -46.60 39.14 -30.19
C PHE A 6 -46.26 39.57 -28.77
N LEU A 7 -46.69 38.80 -27.78
CA LEU A 7 -46.24 38.89 -26.38
C LEU A 7 -45.07 37.90 -26.20
N LEU A 8 -43.85 38.43 -26.07
CA LEU A 8 -42.67 37.67 -25.66
C LEU A 8 -42.59 37.68 -24.13
N ILE A 9 -42.92 36.55 -23.50
CA ILE A 9 -42.64 36.31 -22.08
C ILE A 9 -41.26 35.68 -22.00
N GLN A 10 -40.26 36.47 -21.56
CA GLN A 10 -38.91 35.97 -21.32
C GLN A 10 -38.83 35.44 -19.89
N SER A 11 -39.04 34.14 -19.73
CA SER A 11 -38.82 33.43 -18.46
C SER A 11 -37.31 33.33 -18.19
N TYR A 12 -36.83 34.07 -17.18
CA TYR A 12 -35.49 33.87 -16.62
C TYR A 12 -35.47 32.55 -15.85
N ILE A 13 -34.94 31.50 -16.48
CA ILE A 13 -34.56 30.27 -15.78
C ILE A 13 -33.18 30.52 -15.17
N ILE A 14 -33.17 30.74 -13.85
CA ILE A 14 -31.92 30.74 -13.07
C ILE A 14 -31.43 29.30 -13.04
N TRP A 15 -30.39 29.02 -13.84
CA TRP A 15 -29.62 27.78 -13.72
C TRP A 15 -28.86 27.81 -12.40
N ILE A 16 -29.42 27.16 -11.38
CA ILE A 16 -28.65 26.72 -10.22
C ILE A 16 -27.79 25.58 -10.76
N SER A 17 -26.55 25.90 -11.10
CA SER A 17 -25.50 24.91 -11.30
C SER A 17 -25.45 24.06 -10.03
N SER A 18 -25.83 22.78 -10.15
CA SER A 18 -25.52 21.77 -9.15
C SER A 18 -24.01 21.72 -9.01
N VAL A 19 -23.48 22.37 -7.98
CA VAL A 19 -22.16 22.05 -7.48
C VAL A 19 -22.28 20.63 -6.97
N ASP A 20 -21.77 19.67 -7.74
CA ASP A 20 -21.46 18.33 -7.26
C ASP A 20 -20.39 18.50 -6.17
N GLY A 21 -20.85 18.86 -4.97
CA GLY A 21 -20.07 18.74 -3.76
C GLY A 21 -19.87 17.26 -3.54
N ASN A 22 -18.78 16.71 -4.08
CA ASN A 22 -18.18 15.51 -3.53
C ASN A 22 -17.88 15.85 -2.06
N ILE A 23 -18.80 15.53 -1.15
CA ILE A 23 -18.56 15.64 0.27
C ILE A 23 -17.57 14.51 0.56
N PRO A 24 -16.29 14.82 0.84
CA PRO A 24 -15.33 13.77 1.08
C PRO A 24 -15.65 13.15 2.44
N PHE A 25 -16.20 11.95 2.43
CA PHE A 25 -16.34 11.18 3.66
C PHE A 25 -14.94 10.75 4.11
N PRO A 26 -14.54 11.02 5.36
CA PRO A 26 -13.29 10.50 5.89
C PRO A 26 -13.25 8.99 5.75
N LYS A 27 -12.13 8.46 5.25
CA LYS A 27 -11.94 7.02 5.10
C LYS A 27 -11.99 6.32 6.45
N ASP A 28 -12.43 5.06 6.44
CA ASP A 28 -12.36 4.19 7.60
C ASP A 28 -10.88 3.87 7.92
N MET A 29 -10.40 4.42 9.03
CA MET A 29 -9.04 4.20 9.54
C MET A 29 -8.98 3.01 10.51
N ASN A 30 -9.99 2.13 10.51
CA ASN A 30 -10.05 1.00 11.41
C ASN A 30 -8.93 -0.02 11.13
N ILE A 31 -8.01 -0.12 12.08
CA ILE A 31 -6.90 -1.09 12.06
C ILE A 31 -7.30 -2.45 12.65
N HIS A 32 -8.50 -2.59 13.21
CA HIS A 32 -9.01 -3.80 13.86
C HIS A 32 -9.78 -4.71 12.89
N VAL A 33 -9.22 -4.92 11.70
CA VAL A 33 -9.72 -5.92 10.75
C VAL A 33 -9.26 -7.31 11.16
N LEU A 34 -10.15 -8.29 11.16
CA LEU A 34 -9.76 -9.66 11.47
C LEU A 34 -8.96 -10.27 10.30
N PHE A 35 -7.68 -10.59 10.54
CA PHE A 35 -6.82 -11.22 9.55
C PHE A 35 -5.97 -12.33 10.24
N PRO A 36 -5.86 -13.53 9.65
CA PRO A 36 -6.53 -13.98 8.42
C PRO A 36 -8.06 -14.08 8.59
N PRO A 37 -8.83 -14.05 7.49
CA PRO A 37 -10.29 -14.08 7.58
C PRO A 37 -10.82 -15.41 8.13
N ILE A 38 -11.95 -15.36 8.86
CA ILE A 38 -12.69 -16.57 9.25
C ILE A 38 -13.51 -17.03 8.05
N ILE A 39 -13.16 -18.20 7.51
CA ILE A 39 -13.85 -18.80 6.36
C ILE A 39 -15.07 -19.58 6.82
N GLN A 40 -16.23 -19.19 6.32
CA GLN A 40 -17.50 -19.91 6.49
C GLN A 40 -17.76 -20.81 5.27
N THR A 41 -18.22 -22.03 5.53
CA THR A 41 -18.48 -23.04 4.50
C THR A 41 -19.97 -23.06 4.16
N HIS A 42 -20.30 -23.02 2.87
CA HIS A 42 -21.66 -23.22 2.37
C HIS A 42 -21.65 -24.38 1.37
N GLU A 43 -22.67 -25.25 1.42
CA GLU A 43 -22.72 -26.43 0.53
C GLU A 43 -22.89 -26.07 -0.95
N SER A 44 -23.57 -24.97 -1.24
CA SER A 44 -23.93 -24.54 -2.60
C SER A 44 -23.04 -23.44 -3.19
N ILE A 45 -22.15 -22.85 -2.41
CA ILE A 45 -21.32 -21.70 -2.83
C ILE A 45 -19.84 -22.05 -2.60
N PRO A 46 -18.99 -22.02 -3.64
CA PRO A 46 -17.56 -22.24 -3.47
C PRO A 46 -16.93 -21.31 -2.42
N LEU A 47 -15.93 -21.80 -1.69
CA LEU A 47 -15.26 -21.04 -0.65
C LEU A 47 -14.64 -19.75 -1.22
N GLY A 48 -14.92 -18.63 -0.56
CA GLY A 48 -14.41 -17.32 -0.96
C GLY A 48 -14.93 -16.82 -2.32
N HIS A 49 -16.01 -17.39 -2.85
CA HIS A 49 -16.65 -16.90 -4.06
C HIS A 49 -17.08 -15.43 -3.90
N LEU A 50 -16.67 -14.57 -4.84
CA LEU A 50 -16.89 -13.11 -4.78
C LEU A 50 -16.41 -12.48 -3.45
N ARG A 51 -15.29 -12.99 -2.90
CA ARG A 51 -14.58 -12.41 -1.76
C ARG A 51 -13.14 -12.05 -2.15
N PRO A 52 -12.51 -11.05 -1.50
CA PRO A 52 -11.12 -10.69 -1.74
C PRO A 52 -10.16 -11.87 -1.59
N LEU A 53 -8.92 -11.71 -2.09
CA LEU A 53 -7.89 -12.73 -1.95
C LEU A 53 -7.64 -13.07 -0.47
N GLY A 54 -7.54 -14.37 -0.17
CA GLY A 54 -7.34 -14.90 1.19
C GLY A 54 -8.59 -15.53 1.80
N TRP A 55 -9.76 -15.36 1.18
CA TRP A 55 -11.01 -16.02 1.60
C TRP A 55 -11.22 -17.40 0.97
N GLN A 56 -10.44 -17.74 -0.06
CA GLN A 56 -10.63 -18.95 -0.87
C GLN A 56 -10.08 -20.20 -0.17
N ARG A 57 -9.13 -20.05 0.74
CA ARG A 57 -8.52 -21.15 1.51
C ARG A 57 -7.98 -20.64 2.84
N ARG A 58 -7.99 -21.49 3.86
CA ARG A 58 -7.30 -21.19 5.12
C ARG A 58 -5.80 -21.02 4.88
N ALA A 59 -5.18 -20.09 5.61
CA ALA A 59 -3.72 -19.95 5.61
C ALA A 59 -3.05 -21.24 6.11
N ASP A 60 -1.90 -21.60 5.54
CA ASP A 60 -1.11 -22.77 6.01
C ASP A 60 -0.55 -22.54 7.42
N GLY A 61 -0.39 -21.28 7.82
CA GLY A 61 0.08 -20.87 9.13
C GLY A 61 0.61 -19.44 9.11
N PRO A 62 0.99 -18.89 10.28
CA PRO A 62 1.71 -17.63 10.35
C PRO A 62 3.13 -17.76 9.79
N ILE A 63 3.71 -16.63 9.38
CA ILE A 63 5.15 -16.55 9.11
C ILE A 63 5.92 -16.71 10.41
N LEU A 64 7.11 -17.31 10.33
CA LEU A 64 7.99 -17.47 11.49
C LEU A 64 8.33 -16.09 12.09
N GLU A 65 8.18 -15.97 13.41
CA GLU A 65 8.71 -14.84 14.17
C GLU A 65 10.07 -15.21 14.78
N ASP A 66 11.04 -14.28 14.74
CA ASP A 66 12.36 -14.45 15.36
C ASP A 66 12.67 -13.30 16.34
N SER A 67 13.72 -13.48 17.12
CA SER A 67 14.16 -12.55 18.16
C SER A 67 14.73 -11.26 17.59
N LEU A 68 14.52 -10.16 18.32
CA LEU A 68 15.15 -8.85 18.09
C LEU A 68 16.69 -8.93 18.08
N ASN A 69 17.25 -9.89 18.83
CA ASN A 69 18.70 -10.06 18.97
C ASN A 69 19.29 -11.06 17.96
N ILE A 70 18.64 -11.26 16.80
CA ILE A 70 19.17 -12.15 15.79
C ILE A 70 20.47 -11.59 15.18
N GLU A 71 21.51 -12.41 15.21
CA GLU A 71 22.80 -12.08 14.61
C GLU A 71 22.67 -11.95 13.07
N PRO A 72 23.29 -10.92 12.44
CA PRO A 72 23.20 -10.70 10.99
C PRO A 72 23.60 -11.92 10.15
N ALA A 73 24.60 -12.69 10.58
CA ALA A 73 25.03 -13.91 9.91
C ALA A 73 23.95 -15.00 9.95
N ARG A 74 23.28 -15.17 11.10
CA ARG A 74 22.16 -16.12 11.26
C ARG A 74 20.97 -15.68 10.40
N PHE A 75 20.66 -14.39 10.40
CA PHE A 75 19.61 -13.82 9.55
C PHE A 75 19.87 -14.12 8.07
N TYR A 76 21.10 -13.88 7.61
CA TYR A 76 21.50 -14.15 6.23
C TYR A 76 21.34 -15.62 5.86
N HIS A 77 21.92 -16.54 6.64
CA HIS A 77 21.92 -17.96 6.29
C HIS A 77 20.53 -18.58 6.35
N LEU A 78 19.72 -18.24 7.35
CA LEU A 78 18.40 -18.85 7.55
C LEU A 78 17.33 -18.27 6.62
N PHE A 79 17.32 -16.96 6.42
CA PHE A 79 16.19 -16.27 5.77
C PHE A 79 16.53 -15.81 4.37
N VAL A 80 17.69 -15.18 4.18
CA VAL A 80 18.09 -14.68 2.86
C VAL A 80 18.53 -15.83 1.95
N GLN A 81 19.55 -16.58 2.37
CA GLN A 81 20.05 -17.72 1.60
C GLN A 81 19.04 -18.88 1.60
N GLY A 82 18.29 -19.05 2.70
CA GLY A 82 17.26 -20.07 2.82
C GLY A 82 15.98 -19.78 2.03
N ASN A 83 15.83 -18.57 1.45
CA ASN A 83 14.63 -18.09 0.77
C ASN A 83 13.36 -18.24 1.61
N ARG A 84 13.41 -17.76 2.86
CA ARG A 84 12.30 -17.85 3.83
C ARG A 84 11.96 -16.48 4.40
N SER A 85 10.67 -16.18 4.48
CA SER A 85 10.18 -14.98 5.14
C SER A 85 10.27 -15.10 6.66
N VAL A 86 10.49 -13.95 7.33
CA VAL A 86 10.55 -13.84 8.79
C VAL A 86 9.94 -12.52 9.25
N VAL A 87 9.31 -12.52 10.42
CA VAL A 87 8.85 -11.31 11.12
C VAL A 87 9.73 -11.10 12.34
N ILE A 88 10.26 -9.88 12.51
CA ILE A 88 11.09 -9.52 13.66
C ILE A 88 10.52 -8.26 14.28
N ARG A 89 9.87 -8.42 15.45
CA ARG A 89 9.14 -7.33 16.10
C ARG A 89 10.10 -6.45 16.90
N GLY A 90 9.89 -5.13 16.82
CA GLY A 90 10.64 -4.14 17.59
C GLY A 90 12.05 -3.83 17.06
N ILE A 91 12.41 -4.29 15.86
CA ILE A 91 13.76 -4.06 15.31
C ILE A 91 14.00 -2.66 14.75
N VAL A 92 12.91 -2.00 14.38
CA VAL A 92 12.93 -0.58 14.06
C VAL A 92 12.22 0.13 15.21
N SER A 93 12.83 1.22 15.68
CA SER A 93 12.20 2.10 16.65
C SER A 93 10.89 2.61 16.06
N ALA A 94 9.82 2.57 16.87
CA ALA A 94 8.56 3.18 16.48
C ALA A 94 8.80 4.68 16.23
N LEU A 95 8.40 5.15 15.04
CA LEU A 95 8.47 6.56 14.67
C LEU A 95 7.10 7.23 14.77
N ASP A 96 6.04 6.48 15.07
CA ASP A 96 4.66 6.93 15.27
C ASP A 96 4.54 8.16 16.18
N VAL A 97 5.32 8.22 17.27
CA VAL A 97 5.32 9.36 18.20
C VAL A 97 5.93 10.62 17.58
N LEU A 98 6.91 10.48 16.66
CA LEU A 98 7.60 11.60 16.03
C LEU A 98 6.91 12.03 14.72
N TRP A 99 6.62 11.06 13.84
CA TRP A 99 6.13 11.24 12.48
C TRP A 99 4.61 11.41 12.42
N THR A 100 4.12 12.41 13.15
CA THR A 100 2.74 12.89 12.99
C THR A 100 2.60 13.67 11.69
N ASP A 101 1.40 13.70 11.09
CA ASP A 101 1.12 14.53 9.90
C ASP A 101 1.52 16.00 10.10
N SER A 102 1.32 16.53 11.32
CA SER A 102 1.71 17.91 11.67
C SER A 102 3.23 18.09 11.63
N TYR A 103 3.98 17.15 12.20
CA TYR A 103 5.44 17.17 12.18
C TYR A 103 5.97 17.07 10.75
N LEU A 104 5.50 16.07 10.00
CA LEU A 104 5.92 15.81 8.62
C LEU A 104 5.60 17.01 7.71
N SER A 105 4.39 17.58 7.83
CA SER A 105 3.99 18.77 7.08
C SER A 105 4.86 19.99 7.41
N LYS A 106 5.15 20.23 8.69
CA LYS A 106 5.97 21.37 9.12
C LYS A 106 7.44 21.24 8.70
N ARG A 107 8.03 20.04 8.83
CA ARG A 107 9.47 19.82 8.61
C ARG A 107 9.78 19.51 7.15
N TYR A 108 8.97 18.68 6.52
CA TYR A 108 9.24 18.08 5.21
C TYR A 108 8.18 18.42 4.16
N GLY A 109 7.18 19.23 4.49
CA GLY A 109 6.06 19.54 3.60
C GLY A 109 6.41 20.18 2.26
N HIS A 110 7.60 20.79 2.17
CA HIS A 110 8.13 21.43 0.98
C HIS A 110 8.76 20.43 -0.02
N LEU A 111 9.03 19.19 0.40
CA LEU A 111 9.58 18.15 -0.45
C LEU A 111 8.52 17.67 -1.45
N ASN A 112 8.94 17.32 -2.66
CA ASN A 112 8.05 16.65 -3.61
C ASN A 112 8.05 15.15 -3.34
N VAL A 113 6.86 14.56 -3.35
CA VAL A 113 6.64 13.13 -3.17
C VAL A 113 5.92 12.54 -4.37
N THR A 114 6.21 11.27 -4.65
CA THR A 114 5.53 10.51 -5.69
C THR A 114 4.30 9.84 -5.10
N VAL A 115 3.16 10.07 -5.72
CA VAL A 115 1.83 9.62 -5.28
C VAL A 115 1.16 8.87 -6.42
N ALA A 116 0.42 7.84 -6.07
CA ALA A 116 -0.36 6.99 -6.96
C ALA A 116 -1.81 6.93 -6.47
N LYS A 117 -2.68 6.24 -7.21
CA LYS A 117 -4.01 5.91 -6.69
C LYS A 117 -3.91 4.86 -5.60
N ARG A 118 -4.86 4.88 -4.66
CA ARG A 118 -4.86 3.97 -3.49
C ARG A 118 -4.92 2.49 -3.86
N LYS A 119 -5.79 2.16 -4.81
CA LYS A 119 -5.90 0.80 -5.35
C LYS A 119 -4.95 0.68 -6.52
N GLN A 120 -3.90 -0.11 -6.33
CA GLN A 120 -2.89 -0.31 -7.36
C GLN A 120 -3.51 -1.01 -8.56
N ARG A 121 -3.26 -0.45 -9.75
CA ARG A 121 -3.66 -1.04 -11.03
C ARG A 121 -2.42 -1.47 -11.79
N LEU A 122 -2.61 -2.33 -12.80
CA LEU A 122 -1.54 -2.75 -13.71
C LEU A 122 -0.85 -1.57 -14.40
N ILE A 123 -1.62 -0.51 -14.68
CA ILE A 123 -1.12 0.77 -15.18
C ILE A 123 -1.58 1.81 -14.17
N ASP A 124 -0.64 2.31 -13.38
CA ASP A 124 -0.90 3.38 -12.42
C ASP A 124 -0.34 4.70 -12.92
N THR A 125 -1.01 5.80 -12.59
CA THR A 125 -0.54 7.14 -12.92
C THR A 125 0.17 7.72 -11.71
N LEU A 126 1.49 7.85 -11.82
CA LEU A 126 2.30 8.49 -10.80
C LEU A 126 2.23 10.00 -10.99
N ILE A 127 1.86 10.72 -9.94
CA ILE A 127 1.87 12.18 -9.89
C ILE A 127 2.86 12.63 -8.82
N MET A 128 3.57 13.72 -9.10
CA MET A 128 4.40 14.38 -8.09
C MET A 128 3.63 15.56 -7.49
N MET A 129 3.68 15.70 -6.18
CA MET A 129 3.10 16.84 -5.48
C MET A 129 3.90 17.19 -4.22
N PRO A 130 3.75 18.41 -3.67
CA PRO A 130 4.33 18.72 -2.37
C PRO A 130 3.82 17.78 -1.28
N PHE A 131 4.70 17.37 -0.38
CA PHE A 131 4.37 16.43 0.68
C PHE A 131 3.27 16.98 1.60
N LYS A 132 3.29 18.29 1.85
CA LYS A 132 2.22 18.97 2.59
C LYS A 132 0.85 18.77 1.93
N THR A 133 0.77 18.90 0.61
CA THR A 133 -0.48 18.71 -0.14
C THR A 133 -0.97 17.27 -0.02
N PHE A 134 -0.07 16.29 -0.14
CA PHE A 134 -0.43 14.89 0.09
C PHE A 134 -1.00 14.67 1.50
N LEU A 135 -0.31 15.17 2.55
CA LEU A 135 -0.73 15.01 3.95
C LEU A 135 -2.10 15.66 4.24
N GLU A 136 -2.47 16.73 3.53
CA GLU A 136 -3.77 17.38 3.65
C GLU A 136 -4.90 16.58 2.98
N GLN A 137 -4.58 15.75 1.96
CA GLN A 137 -5.57 15.13 1.08
C GLN A 137 -5.75 13.63 1.29
N TYR A 138 -4.70 12.88 1.67
CA TYR A 138 -4.66 11.42 1.56
C TYR A 138 -5.74 10.66 2.36
N ARG A 139 -6.27 11.29 3.42
CA ARG A 139 -7.36 10.75 4.26
C ARG A 139 -8.75 10.86 3.62
N GLN A 140 -8.90 11.74 2.64
CA GLN A 140 -10.15 12.03 1.94
C GLN A 140 -10.10 11.49 0.50
N ASP A 141 -9.02 11.81 -0.21
CA ASP A 141 -8.84 11.48 -1.61
C ASP A 141 -8.20 10.10 -1.80
N ASP A 142 -8.44 9.46 -2.95
CA ASP A 142 -7.94 8.12 -3.28
C ASP A 142 -6.42 8.08 -3.57
N LEU A 143 -5.60 8.55 -2.64
CA LEU A 143 -4.14 8.70 -2.76
C LEU A 143 -3.37 7.65 -1.95
N TYR A 144 -2.25 7.22 -2.50
CA TYR A 144 -1.23 6.39 -1.86
C TYR A 144 0.15 6.94 -2.19
N MET A 145 0.95 7.24 -1.18
CA MET A 145 2.31 7.72 -1.41
C MET A 145 3.27 6.55 -1.58
N ASN A 146 4.06 6.60 -2.63
CA ASN A 146 5.10 5.64 -2.94
C ASN A 146 6.34 6.38 -3.43
N THR A 147 7.19 6.83 -2.51
CA THR A 147 8.31 7.69 -2.83
C THR A 147 9.62 7.11 -2.29
N ILE A 148 10.71 7.27 -3.04
CA ILE A 148 12.04 7.00 -2.48
C ILE A 148 12.26 8.01 -1.36
N ILE A 149 12.70 7.55 -0.18
CA ILE A 149 12.93 8.40 0.98
C ILE A 149 13.84 9.57 0.58
N PRO A 150 13.36 10.83 0.66
CA PRO A 150 14.17 12.00 0.37
C PRO A 150 15.39 12.08 1.30
N ASP A 151 16.51 12.61 0.80
CA ASP A 151 17.77 12.66 1.54
C ASP A 151 17.64 13.34 2.91
N GLU A 152 16.83 14.40 2.99
CA GLU A 152 16.57 15.15 4.23
C GLU A 152 15.86 14.31 5.32
N MET A 153 15.12 13.27 4.92
CA MET A 153 14.41 12.37 5.82
C MET A 153 15.25 11.16 6.23
N LYS A 154 16.33 10.84 5.49
CA LYS A 154 17.17 9.65 5.76
C LYS A 154 17.82 9.66 7.13
N THR A 155 18.05 10.84 7.70
CA THR A 155 18.62 11.00 9.05
C THR A 155 17.70 10.47 10.16
N GLU A 156 16.38 10.43 9.93
CA GLU A 156 15.39 9.93 10.87
C GLU A 156 14.98 8.47 10.57
N ALA A 157 15.20 8.00 9.33
CA ALA A 157 14.90 6.64 8.88
C ALA A 157 16.10 5.69 9.03
N SER A 158 16.43 5.32 10.26
CA SER A 158 17.54 4.40 10.56
C SER A 158 17.31 3.00 9.98
N LEU A 159 18.37 2.40 9.41
CA LEU A 159 18.33 1.03 8.93
C LEU A 159 18.39 0.03 10.10
N PRO A 160 17.63 -1.08 10.05
CA PRO A 160 17.76 -2.18 11.00
C PRO A 160 19.18 -2.72 11.08
N SER A 161 19.63 -3.06 12.28
CA SER A 161 20.98 -3.59 12.54
C SER A 161 21.35 -4.83 11.71
N LEU A 162 20.36 -5.59 11.23
CA LEU A 162 20.56 -6.78 10.39
C LEU A 162 21.20 -6.48 9.04
N ILE A 163 21.00 -5.27 8.53
CA ILE A 163 21.42 -4.87 7.19
C ILE A 163 22.49 -3.76 7.20
N THR A 164 23.01 -3.39 8.37
CA THR A 164 24.06 -2.38 8.49
C THR A 164 25.47 -2.91 8.18
N CYS A 165 25.63 -4.22 8.02
CA CYS A 165 26.92 -4.85 7.73
C CYS A 165 26.97 -5.58 6.38
N GLY A 166 28.20 -5.85 5.91
CA GLY A 166 28.46 -6.72 4.76
C GLY A 166 28.00 -6.14 3.42
N ILE A 167 27.35 -6.97 2.60
CA ILE A 167 26.89 -6.59 1.26
C ILE A 167 25.63 -5.73 1.30
N PHE A 168 24.80 -5.86 2.34
CA PHE A 168 23.53 -5.14 2.42
C PHE A 168 23.73 -3.64 2.61
N SER A 169 24.66 -3.23 3.48
CA SER A 169 24.95 -1.82 3.70
C SER A 169 25.56 -1.11 2.49
N LYS A 170 26.05 -1.86 1.51
CA LYS A 170 26.64 -1.34 0.27
C LYS A 170 25.72 -1.41 -0.94
N ARG A 171 24.59 -2.13 -0.85
CA ARG A 171 23.71 -2.45 -1.99
C ARG A 171 22.23 -2.32 -1.64
N LEU A 172 21.88 -1.37 -0.79
CA LEU A 172 20.48 -0.98 -0.61
C LEU A 172 20.02 -0.27 -1.89
N LEU A 173 19.13 -0.92 -2.63
CA LEU A 173 18.69 -0.41 -3.94
C LEU A 173 17.72 0.77 -3.77
N GLU A 174 16.58 0.52 -3.11
CA GLU A 174 15.48 1.49 -3.08
C GLU A 174 14.88 1.55 -1.67
N PRO A 175 15.24 2.58 -0.87
CA PRO A 175 14.58 2.84 0.40
C PRO A 175 13.27 3.57 0.12
N ILE A 176 12.18 2.82 0.02
CA ILE A 176 10.86 3.36 -0.35
C ILE A 176 10.02 3.63 0.91
N LEU A 177 9.43 4.83 0.98
CA LEU A 177 8.46 5.23 1.99
C LEU A 177 7.04 5.13 1.45
N TRP A 178 6.20 4.49 2.25
CA TRP A 178 4.77 4.31 2.01
C TRP A 178 3.93 4.99 3.07
N ILE A 179 3.00 5.85 2.64
CA ILE A 179 1.99 6.46 3.51
C ILE A 179 0.63 6.33 2.84
N SER A 180 -0.38 5.95 3.62
CA SER A 180 -1.74 5.74 3.14
C SER A 180 -2.76 5.95 4.26
N ALA A 181 -4.02 6.10 3.89
CA ALA A 181 -5.14 6.24 4.82
C ALA A 181 -5.93 4.93 5.01
N GLY A 182 -5.23 3.78 5.07
CA GLY A 182 -5.86 2.47 5.20
C GLY A 182 -6.64 2.03 3.96
N ASP A 183 -7.25 0.83 4.04
CA ASP A 183 -8.03 0.22 2.94
C ASP A 183 -7.27 0.25 1.59
N THR A 184 -6.01 -0.17 1.65
CA THR A 184 -5.12 -0.27 0.49
C THR A 184 -4.82 -1.73 0.21
N ALA A 185 -4.93 -2.14 -1.04
CA ALA A 185 -4.46 -3.44 -1.49
C ALA A 185 -3.43 -3.25 -2.60
N SER A 186 -2.32 -3.99 -2.50
CA SER A 186 -1.31 -4.08 -3.54
C SER A 186 -1.59 -5.34 -4.36
N LEU A 187 -1.21 -5.30 -5.65
CA LEU A 187 -1.24 -6.49 -6.49
C LEU A 187 -0.36 -7.59 -5.87
N LEU A 188 -0.69 -8.85 -6.15
CA LEU A 188 0.19 -9.94 -5.79
C LEU A 188 1.47 -9.85 -6.61
N TYR A 189 2.58 -9.60 -5.93
CA TYR A 189 3.87 -9.27 -6.53
C TYR A 189 4.98 -10.15 -5.95
N ALA A 190 5.96 -10.53 -6.78
CA ALA A 190 7.20 -11.14 -6.35
C ALA A 190 8.37 -10.33 -6.92
N HIS A 191 9.17 -9.76 -6.01
CA HIS A 191 10.36 -9.00 -6.37
C HIS A 191 11.50 -9.95 -6.76
N ALA A 192 12.31 -9.55 -7.72
CA ALA A 192 13.56 -10.22 -8.08
C ALA A 192 14.64 -10.08 -6.99
N GLN A 193 14.48 -9.10 -6.09
CA GLN A 193 15.39 -8.83 -4.98
C GLN A 193 14.75 -9.13 -3.62
N ASN A 194 15.60 -9.34 -2.62
CA ASN A 194 15.17 -9.46 -1.23
C ASN A 194 14.56 -8.14 -0.75
N THR A 195 13.38 -8.22 -0.14
CA THR A 195 12.63 -7.05 0.32
C THR A 195 12.51 -7.07 1.84
N LEU A 196 12.76 -5.92 2.47
CA LEU A 196 12.60 -5.71 3.92
C LEU A 196 11.52 -4.66 4.14
N HIS A 197 10.35 -5.08 4.63
CA HIS A 197 9.27 -4.16 5.00
C HIS A 197 9.35 -3.79 6.47
N CYS A 198 9.43 -2.49 6.73
CA CYS A 198 9.37 -1.93 8.08
C CYS A 198 8.05 -1.17 8.24
N VAL A 199 7.20 -1.60 9.18
CA VAL A 199 5.98 -0.87 9.54
C VAL A 199 6.34 0.07 10.68
N LEU A 200 6.33 1.37 10.39
CA LEU A 200 6.74 2.44 11.32
C LEU A 200 5.58 2.97 12.16
N ASP A 201 4.37 2.96 11.57
CA ASP A 201 3.10 3.31 12.19
C ASP A 201 1.97 2.50 11.53
N GLY A 202 0.93 2.19 12.28
CA GLY A 202 -0.23 1.43 11.82
C GLY A 202 -0.01 -0.08 11.69
N ARG A 203 -0.68 -0.68 10.69
CA ARG A 203 -0.72 -2.13 10.48
C ARG A 203 -0.68 -2.45 8.99
N LYS A 204 0.05 -3.52 8.63
CA LYS A 204 0.03 -4.11 7.29
C LYS A 204 -0.11 -5.62 7.40
N ASP A 205 -1.11 -6.16 6.70
CA ASP A 205 -1.36 -7.59 6.63
C ASP A 205 -0.73 -8.16 5.36
N PHE A 206 -0.07 -9.32 5.46
CA PHE A 206 0.64 -9.95 4.35
C PHE A 206 0.06 -11.34 4.08
N ILE A 207 -0.26 -11.61 2.82
CA ILE A 207 -0.45 -12.97 2.30
C ILE A 207 0.80 -13.30 1.48
N ILE A 208 1.52 -14.35 1.89
CA ILE A 208 2.75 -14.78 1.22
C ILE A 208 2.53 -16.16 0.62
N TYR A 209 2.91 -16.32 -0.65
CA TYR A 209 2.87 -17.59 -1.37
C TYR A 209 4.28 -18.05 -1.69
N ASP A 210 4.56 -19.33 -1.46
CA ASP A 210 5.77 -19.96 -1.99
C ASP A 210 5.58 -20.28 -3.49
N THR A 211 6.19 -19.46 -4.32
CA THR A 211 6.16 -19.62 -5.79
C THR A 211 7.19 -20.61 -6.31
N SER A 212 8.13 -21.08 -5.47
CA SER A 212 9.24 -21.94 -5.90
C SER A 212 8.83 -23.38 -6.17
N ASN A 213 7.78 -23.89 -5.49
CA ASN A 213 7.46 -25.30 -5.53
C ASN A 213 5.96 -25.65 -5.66
N LYS A 214 5.03 -24.70 -5.42
CA LYS A 214 3.64 -25.10 -5.09
C LYS A 214 2.51 -24.45 -5.91
N TYR A 215 2.64 -23.20 -6.38
CA TYR A 215 1.50 -22.49 -7.00
C TYR A 215 1.77 -21.61 -8.25
N PRO A 216 2.81 -21.81 -9.09
CA PRO A 216 3.11 -20.87 -10.17
C PRO A 216 1.97 -20.74 -11.21
N HIS A 217 1.20 -21.79 -11.45
CA HIS A 217 0.12 -21.80 -12.46
C HIS A 217 -1.19 -21.17 -11.97
N GLU A 218 -1.48 -21.22 -10.67
CA GLU A 218 -2.74 -20.73 -10.10
C GLU A 218 -2.76 -19.21 -9.95
N LEU A 219 -1.58 -18.59 -9.86
CA LEU A 219 -1.43 -17.17 -9.56
C LEU A 219 -1.34 -16.28 -10.80
N ASN A 220 -1.44 -16.82 -12.02
CA ASN A 220 -1.39 -16.08 -13.29
C ASN A 220 -0.27 -15.01 -13.31
N LEU A 221 0.95 -15.46 -13.02
CA LEU A 221 2.12 -14.58 -12.86
C LEU A 221 2.70 -14.17 -14.21
N ILE A 222 3.05 -12.90 -14.34
CA ILE A 222 3.66 -12.30 -15.53
C ILE A 222 5.02 -11.75 -15.18
N LYS A 223 6.04 -12.22 -15.90
CA LYS A 223 7.41 -11.76 -15.74
C LYS A 223 7.64 -10.42 -16.43
N GLN A 224 8.20 -9.49 -15.67
CA GLN A 224 8.63 -8.16 -16.11
C GLN A 224 10.07 -8.19 -16.64
N SER A 225 10.43 -7.16 -17.39
CA SER A 225 11.78 -7.00 -17.94
C SER A 225 12.86 -6.85 -16.87
N ASN A 226 12.51 -6.27 -15.71
CA ASN A 226 13.40 -6.13 -14.55
C ASN A 226 13.55 -7.44 -13.74
N GLY A 227 12.83 -8.51 -14.11
CA GLY A 227 12.87 -9.81 -13.45
C GLY A 227 11.75 -10.05 -12.45
N ASP A 228 10.99 -9.02 -12.07
CA ASP A 228 9.87 -9.14 -11.14
C ASP A 228 8.70 -9.94 -11.74
N LEU A 229 7.82 -10.45 -10.89
CA LEU A 229 6.58 -11.11 -11.28
C LEU A 229 5.39 -10.37 -10.67
N PHE A 230 4.33 -10.18 -11.43
CA PHE A 230 3.04 -9.74 -10.87
C PHE A 230 1.91 -10.66 -11.31
N SER A 231 0.87 -10.78 -10.48
CA SER A 231 -0.36 -11.46 -10.82
C SER A 231 -1.38 -10.53 -11.46
N ARG A 232 -2.15 -11.04 -12.43
CA ARG A 232 -3.36 -10.35 -12.94
C ARG A 232 -4.62 -10.59 -12.09
N ILE A 233 -4.50 -11.35 -10.99
CA ILE A 233 -5.63 -11.60 -10.10
C ILE A 233 -6.06 -10.27 -9.46
N ASP A 234 -7.36 -10.00 -9.50
CA ASP A 234 -7.94 -8.93 -8.69
C ASP A 234 -7.92 -9.36 -7.22
N VAL A 235 -7.16 -8.64 -6.40
CA VAL A 235 -7.00 -8.94 -4.98
C VAL A 235 -8.18 -8.45 -4.15
N ASP A 236 -8.96 -7.51 -4.69
CA ASP A 236 -10.10 -6.85 -4.04
C ASP A 236 -11.45 -7.35 -4.55
N LEU A 237 -11.51 -7.79 -5.83
CA LEU A 237 -12.60 -8.43 -6.62
C LEU A 237 -12.88 -7.75 -7.96
#